data_AF-A0A8B5WPV4-F1
#
_entry.id   AF-A0A8B5WPV4-F1
#
_cell.length_a   1.000
_cell.length_b   1.000
_cell.length_c   1.000
_cell.angle_alpha   90.00
_cell.angle_beta   90.00
_cell.angle_gamma   90.00
#
_symmetry.space_group_name_H-M   'P 1'
#
loop_
_entity.id
_entity.type
_entity.pdbx_description
1 polymer ?
#
loop_
_entity_poly.entity_id
_entity_poly.type
_entity_poly.pdbx_seq_one_letter_code
_entity_poly.pdbx_strand_id
1 'polypeptide(L)'
;MKIGKKLMLMGLVAALVPAASVGVLSVVQAGAGMESLMNAELSARSLELARYVDTVLDEELKLIQLIAMNPDAREVARSNGDDTVAADRLESLLGEMNRTVGLGDSYDVILLADRTGTVLTASQDGYVGINIGDRDYFRAALGGEVNVGAPNLNRVTGEPFVPLAAPVRRADGTVIAVAAGIMNPTFLSVLVDTTRIGETGYSYVIDRTGLVIAHPVRDHVFQLNTATLAGMEDITRQMTAGGQGVEDYVFQGDQVKAGFAPVPLTRWSVGLRIPVSEFMGPIVAIRNTVMIMSVVFVGITLIAFVLFSRGITTPLTKGVVFAEAVARGDLTTSIDVYRKDELGTLADALREMIAQVSGVVAGVRGASDNVAAGSQQMSSTAEQMSQGATEQAAAAE
;
A
#
# COMPACT_ATOMS: atom_id res chain seq x y z
N MET A 1 -3.93 37.81 28.45
CA MET A 1 -3.79 37.73 26.98
C MET A 1 -4.93 38.52 26.33
N LYS A 2 -4.64 39.51 25.45
CA LYS A 2 -5.67 40.33 24.76
C LYS A 2 -6.63 39.45 23.95
N ILE A 3 -7.88 39.87 23.80
CA ILE A 3 -8.96 39.10 23.11
C ILE A 3 -8.52 38.60 21.72
N GLY A 4 -7.83 39.43 20.93
CA GLY A 4 -7.35 39.02 19.60
C GLY A 4 -6.39 37.83 19.61
N LYS A 5 -5.48 37.76 20.59
CA LYS A 5 -4.57 36.62 20.73
C LYS A 5 -5.31 35.34 21.16
N LYS A 6 -6.37 35.46 21.97
CA LYS A 6 -7.20 34.30 22.38
C LYS A 6 -8.00 33.75 21.20
N LEU A 7 -8.62 34.63 20.42
CA LEU A 7 -9.34 34.27 19.21
C LEU A 7 -8.41 33.57 18.20
N MET A 8 -7.23 34.15 17.92
CA MET A 8 -6.25 33.53 17.01
C MET A 8 -5.83 32.13 17.45
N LEU A 9 -5.56 31.93 18.75
CA LEU A 9 -5.15 30.63 19.27
C LEU A 9 -6.27 29.59 19.13
N MET A 10 -7.51 29.96 19.46
CA MET A 10 -8.68 29.06 19.31
C MET A 10 -8.94 28.71 17.85
N GLY A 11 -8.85 29.68 16.94
CA GLY A 11 -9.00 29.46 15.50
C GLY A 11 -7.95 28.54 14.92
N LEU A 12 -6.69 28.73 15.33
CA LEU A 12 -5.58 27.89 14.90
C LEU A 12 -5.77 26.44 15.37
N VAL A 13 -6.16 26.23 16.63
CA VAL A 13 -6.43 24.90 17.18
C VAL A 13 -7.63 24.25 16.49
N ALA A 14 -8.70 25.00 16.27
CA ALA A 14 -9.90 24.52 15.59
C ALA A 14 -9.65 24.12 14.12
N ALA A 15 -8.63 24.69 13.47
CA ALA A 15 -8.24 24.36 12.10
C ALA A 15 -7.25 23.20 12.03
N LEU A 16 -6.21 23.24 12.88
CA LEU A 16 -5.12 22.26 12.84
C LEU A 16 -5.55 20.87 13.30
N VAL A 17 -6.36 20.78 14.36
CA VAL A 17 -6.72 19.49 14.94
C VAL A 17 -7.52 18.63 13.96
N PRO A 18 -8.61 19.11 13.33
CA PRO A 18 -9.33 18.33 12.33
C PRO A 18 -8.49 18.00 11.11
N ALA A 19 -7.71 18.97 10.59
CA ALA A 19 -6.89 18.75 9.40
C ALA A 19 -5.81 17.69 9.64
N ALA A 20 -5.12 17.73 10.77
CA ALA A 20 -4.13 16.72 11.15
C ALA A 20 -4.80 15.35 11.38
N SER A 21 -5.95 15.33 12.05
CA SER A 21 -6.70 14.09 12.31
C SER A 21 -7.13 13.40 11.02
N VAL A 22 -7.77 14.16 10.11
CA VAL A 22 -8.19 13.66 8.81
C VAL A 22 -7.00 13.23 7.98
N GLY A 23 -5.93 14.03 7.93
CA GLY A 23 -4.73 13.70 7.15
C GLY A 23 -4.06 12.41 7.60
N VAL A 24 -3.90 12.22 8.92
CA VAL A 24 -3.34 10.99 9.49
C VAL A 24 -4.26 9.80 9.20
N LEU A 25 -5.57 9.94 9.45
CA LEU A 25 -6.54 8.88 9.18
C LEU A 25 -6.54 8.48 7.70
N SER A 26 -6.50 9.44 6.78
CA SER A 26 -6.47 9.16 5.34
C SER A 26 -5.21 8.41 4.91
N VAL A 27 -4.03 8.78 5.41
CA VAL A 27 -2.78 8.08 5.06
C VAL A 27 -2.76 6.67 5.65
N VAL A 28 -3.21 6.50 6.89
CA VAL A 28 -3.30 5.19 7.54
C VAL A 28 -4.29 4.29 6.82
N GLN A 29 -5.48 4.81 6.50
CA GLN A 29 -6.52 4.05 5.81
C GLN A 29 -6.12 3.69 4.38
N ALA A 30 -5.47 4.60 3.65
CA ALA A 30 -4.92 4.33 2.34
C ALA A 30 -3.81 3.27 2.39
N GLY A 31 -2.92 3.35 3.38
CA GLY A 31 -1.85 2.37 3.58
C GLY A 31 -2.41 0.97 3.86
N ALA A 32 -3.27 0.83 4.87
CA ALA A 32 -3.88 -0.45 5.24
C ALA A 32 -4.76 -1.03 4.11
N GLY A 33 -5.51 -0.18 3.40
CA GLY A 33 -6.32 -0.60 2.27
C GLY A 33 -5.48 -1.13 1.11
N MET A 34 -4.41 -0.41 0.74
CA MET A 34 -3.49 -0.84 -0.31
C MET A 34 -2.76 -2.12 0.05
N GLU A 35 -2.30 -2.25 1.30
CA GLU A 35 -1.66 -3.48 1.79
C GLU A 35 -2.62 -4.68 1.74
N SER A 36 -3.87 -4.50 2.18
CA SER A 36 -4.89 -5.55 2.10
C SER A 36 -5.17 -5.97 0.65
N LEU A 37 -5.26 -5.01 -0.27
CA LEU A 37 -5.46 -5.29 -1.70
C LEU A 37 -4.27 -6.06 -2.28
N MET A 38 -3.05 -5.61 -1.98
CA MET A 38 -1.82 -6.26 -2.43
C MET A 38 -1.70 -7.67 -1.88
N ASN A 39 -2.00 -7.89 -0.59
CA ASN A 39 -1.99 -9.23 0.00
C ASN A 39 -3.00 -10.16 -0.68
N ALA A 40 -4.22 -9.67 -0.94
CA ALA A 40 -5.24 -10.44 -1.64
C ALA A 40 -4.80 -10.81 -3.07
N GLU A 41 -4.21 -9.84 -3.80
CA GLU A 41 -3.71 -10.03 -5.16
C GLU A 41 -2.53 -11.02 -5.21
N LEU A 42 -1.53 -10.85 -4.34
CA LEU A 42 -0.38 -11.74 -4.24
C LEU A 42 -0.80 -13.17 -3.91
N SER A 43 -1.72 -13.35 -2.94
CA SER A 43 -2.24 -14.67 -2.55
C SER A 43 -3.02 -15.32 -3.69
N ALA A 44 -3.91 -14.58 -4.35
CA ALA A 44 -4.73 -15.12 -5.44
C ALA A 44 -3.88 -15.49 -6.66
N ARG A 45 -2.97 -14.61 -7.10
CA ARG A 45 -2.11 -14.86 -8.27
C ARG A 45 -1.10 -15.97 -8.02
N SER A 46 -0.48 -16.02 -6.83
CA SER A 46 0.45 -17.12 -6.51
C SER A 46 -0.25 -18.48 -6.50
N LEU A 47 -1.48 -18.54 -5.97
CA LEU A 47 -2.31 -19.75 -6.02
C LEU A 47 -2.69 -20.14 -7.46
N GLU A 48 -3.08 -19.17 -8.29
CA GLU A 48 -3.39 -19.40 -9.70
C GLU A 48 -2.18 -19.97 -10.45
N LEU A 49 -0.99 -19.39 -10.25
CA LEU A 49 0.26 -19.88 -10.85
C LEU A 49 0.60 -21.28 -10.37
N ALA A 50 0.49 -21.55 -9.06
CA ALA A 50 0.78 -22.87 -8.53
C ALA A 50 -0.17 -23.94 -9.11
N ARG A 51 -1.46 -23.62 -9.27
CA ARG A 51 -2.44 -24.50 -9.93
C ARG A 51 -2.17 -24.69 -11.41
N TYR A 52 -1.70 -23.65 -12.11
CA TYR A 52 -1.31 -23.77 -13.51
C TYR A 52 -0.10 -24.70 -13.66
N VAL A 53 0.94 -24.54 -12.84
CA VAL A 53 2.09 -25.46 -12.81
C VAL A 53 1.65 -26.89 -12.50
N ASP A 54 0.76 -27.07 -11.52
CA ASP A 54 0.20 -28.38 -11.16
C ASP A 54 -0.55 -29.02 -12.34
N THR A 55 -1.40 -28.25 -13.01
CA THR A 55 -2.18 -28.70 -14.18
C THR A 55 -1.26 -29.13 -15.32
N VAL A 56 -0.26 -28.30 -15.67
CA VAL A 56 0.69 -28.61 -16.74
C VAL A 56 1.45 -29.91 -16.42
N LEU A 57 1.94 -30.05 -15.19
CA LEU A 57 2.66 -31.26 -14.79
C LEU A 57 1.75 -32.49 -14.78
N ASP A 58 0.49 -32.36 -14.36
CA ASP A 58 -0.49 -33.46 -14.38
C ASP A 58 -0.86 -33.88 -15.82
N GLU A 59 -1.01 -32.93 -16.73
CA GLU A 59 -1.24 -33.20 -18.16
C GLU A 59 -0.07 -33.97 -18.78
N GLU A 60 1.15 -33.52 -18.51
CA GLU A 60 2.36 -34.15 -19.02
C GLU A 60 2.59 -35.54 -18.39
N LEU A 61 2.29 -35.70 -17.10
CA LEU A 61 2.33 -36.98 -16.42
C LEU A 61 1.30 -37.99 -17.00
N LYS A 62 0.14 -37.52 -17.47
CA LYS A 62 -0.83 -38.38 -18.19
C LYS A 62 -0.29 -38.87 -19.53
N LEU A 63 0.49 -38.06 -20.25
CA LEU A 63 1.14 -38.50 -21.49
C LEU A 63 2.13 -39.65 -21.24
N ILE A 64 2.94 -39.55 -20.18
CA ILE A 64 3.86 -40.64 -19.78
C ILE A 64 3.11 -41.89 -19.34
N GLN A 65 1.95 -41.74 -18.68
CA GLN A 65 1.08 -42.87 -18.36
C GLN A 65 0.51 -43.56 -19.61
N LEU A 66 0.14 -42.80 -20.65
CA LEU A 66 -0.32 -43.38 -21.92
C LEU A 66 0.76 -44.23 -22.57
N ILE A 67 2.02 -43.80 -22.52
CA ILE A 67 3.18 -44.58 -22.99
C ILE A 67 3.33 -45.85 -22.13
N ALA A 68 3.23 -45.75 -20.81
CA ALA A 68 3.32 -46.91 -19.93
C ALA A 68 2.19 -47.93 -20.13
N MET A 69 1.03 -47.49 -20.61
CA MET A 69 -0.12 -48.34 -20.94
C MET A 69 -0.07 -48.92 -22.37
N ASN A 70 0.87 -48.46 -23.19
CA ASN A 70 1.00 -48.88 -24.59
C ASN A 70 1.32 -50.40 -24.68
N PRO A 71 0.66 -51.16 -25.58
CA PRO A 71 0.98 -52.58 -25.80
C PRO A 71 2.44 -52.85 -26.17
N ASP A 72 3.05 -52.03 -27.02
CA ASP A 72 4.45 -52.18 -27.46
C ASP A 72 5.40 -51.92 -26.28
N ALA A 73 5.12 -50.94 -25.42
CA ALA A 73 5.92 -50.72 -24.20
C ALA A 73 5.91 -51.93 -23.26
N ARG A 74 4.77 -52.62 -23.13
CA ARG A 74 4.69 -53.86 -22.36
C ARG A 74 5.44 -55.01 -23.03
N GLU A 75 5.45 -55.07 -24.36
CA GLU A 75 6.12 -56.14 -25.08
C GLU A 75 7.64 -55.98 -25.06
N VAL A 76 8.15 -54.77 -25.33
CA VAL A 76 9.57 -54.42 -25.18
C VAL A 76 10.06 -54.70 -23.76
N ALA A 77 9.27 -54.36 -22.74
CA ALA A 77 9.59 -54.66 -21.35
C ALA A 77 9.61 -56.16 -21.03
N ARG A 78 8.78 -56.99 -21.70
CA ARG A 78 8.76 -58.44 -21.49
C ARG A 78 9.92 -59.14 -22.17
N SER A 79 10.27 -58.72 -23.38
CA SER A 79 11.39 -59.26 -24.15
C SER A 79 12.74 -58.68 -23.70
N ASN A 80 12.75 -57.74 -22.75
CA ASN A 80 13.96 -57.02 -22.32
C ASN A 80 14.69 -56.32 -23.48
N GLY A 81 13.93 -55.84 -24.46
CA GLY A 81 14.46 -55.21 -25.67
C GLY A 81 14.84 -56.17 -26.80
N ASP A 82 14.73 -57.50 -26.61
CA ASP A 82 15.10 -58.48 -27.65
C ASP A 82 14.08 -58.55 -28.81
N ASP A 83 12.82 -58.13 -28.58
CA ASP A 83 11.83 -58.01 -29.65
C ASP A 83 12.03 -56.71 -30.43
N THR A 84 12.80 -56.81 -31.52
CA THR A 84 13.14 -55.66 -32.38
C THR A 84 11.91 -55.05 -33.03
N VAL A 85 10.84 -55.81 -33.30
CA VAL A 85 9.66 -55.27 -33.97
C VAL A 85 8.86 -54.37 -33.03
N ALA A 86 8.64 -54.82 -31.79
CA ALA A 86 7.99 -53.99 -30.78
C ALA A 86 8.86 -52.78 -30.40
N ALA A 87 10.18 -52.96 -30.32
CA ALA A 87 11.13 -51.89 -30.03
C ALA A 87 11.11 -50.81 -31.13
N ASP A 88 11.20 -51.19 -32.40
CA ASP A 88 11.18 -50.26 -33.54
C ASP A 88 9.86 -49.47 -33.61
N ARG A 89 8.71 -50.11 -33.35
CA ARG A 89 7.40 -49.43 -33.32
C ARG A 89 7.32 -48.41 -32.20
N LEU A 90 7.79 -48.78 -31.00
CA LEU A 90 7.78 -47.89 -29.86
C LEU A 90 8.75 -46.73 -30.07
N GLU A 91 9.96 -46.99 -30.55
CA GLU A 91 10.94 -45.96 -30.88
C GLU A 91 10.39 -44.96 -31.89
N SER A 92 9.73 -45.45 -32.96
CA SER A 92 9.08 -44.58 -33.95
C SER A 92 8.01 -43.70 -33.32
N LEU A 93 7.16 -44.26 -32.46
CA LEU A 93 6.13 -43.50 -31.75
C LEU A 93 6.75 -42.42 -30.84
N LEU A 94 7.75 -42.79 -30.04
CA LEU A 94 8.43 -41.88 -29.14
C LEU A 94 9.15 -40.77 -29.92
N GLY A 95 9.79 -41.10 -31.04
CA GLY A 95 10.42 -40.16 -31.95
C GLY A 95 9.41 -39.21 -32.62
N GLU A 96 8.24 -39.70 -33.02
CA GLU A 96 7.16 -38.86 -33.55
C GLU A 96 6.62 -37.89 -32.49
N MET A 97 6.36 -38.36 -31.27
CA MET A 97 5.95 -37.50 -30.15
C MET A 97 6.99 -36.40 -29.90
N ASN A 98 8.28 -36.76 -29.89
CA ASN A 98 9.39 -35.83 -29.66
C ASN A 98 9.62 -34.82 -30.80
N ARG A 99 9.10 -35.08 -32.02
CA ARG A 99 9.17 -34.14 -33.14
C ARG A 99 7.88 -33.33 -33.33
N THR A 100 6.82 -33.68 -32.61
CA THR A 100 5.52 -33.01 -32.75
C THR A 100 5.54 -31.69 -32.00
N VAL A 101 5.30 -30.59 -32.70
CA VAL A 101 5.27 -29.23 -32.12
C VAL A 101 4.27 -29.17 -30.97
N GLY A 102 4.70 -28.61 -29.84
CA GLY A 102 3.90 -28.52 -28.61
C GLY A 102 3.87 -29.79 -27.75
N LEU A 103 4.38 -30.93 -28.24
CA LEU A 103 4.62 -32.14 -27.45
C LEU A 103 6.12 -32.36 -27.25
N GLY A 104 6.90 -32.35 -28.33
CA GLY A 104 8.33 -32.59 -28.30
C GLY A 104 9.15 -31.46 -27.69
N ASP A 105 8.69 -30.21 -27.81
CA ASP A 105 9.39 -29.04 -27.27
C ASP A 105 9.50 -29.07 -25.74
N SER A 106 8.64 -29.86 -25.08
CA SER A 106 8.63 -30.05 -23.63
C SER A 106 9.67 -31.07 -23.15
N TYR A 107 10.22 -31.93 -24.01
CA TYR A 107 11.04 -33.08 -23.58
C TYR A 107 12.43 -33.10 -24.22
N ASP A 108 13.45 -33.35 -23.40
CA ASP A 108 14.77 -33.76 -23.87
C ASP A 108 14.69 -35.17 -24.44
N VAL A 109 14.04 -36.09 -23.72
CA VAL A 109 13.86 -37.47 -24.16
C VAL A 109 12.68 -38.12 -23.47
N ILE A 110 12.00 -39.00 -24.18
CA ILE A 110 11.03 -39.94 -23.63
C ILE A 110 11.63 -41.33 -23.77
N LEU A 111 11.61 -42.13 -22.70
CA LEU A 111 12.31 -43.41 -22.66
C LEU A 111 11.53 -44.49 -21.93
N LEU A 112 11.91 -45.74 -22.20
CA LEU A 112 11.47 -46.93 -21.49
C LEU A 112 12.70 -47.62 -20.89
N ALA A 113 12.69 -47.87 -19.59
CA ALA A 113 13.73 -48.60 -18.88
C ALA A 113 13.22 -49.90 -18.27
N ASP A 114 14.08 -50.92 -18.25
CA ASP A 114 13.80 -52.20 -17.61
C ASP A 114 13.73 -52.08 -16.07
N ARG A 115 13.59 -53.22 -15.37
CA ARG A 115 13.54 -53.25 -13.89
C ARG A 115 14.88 -52.92 -13.22
N THR A 116 15.99 -53.01 -13.95
CA THR A 116 17.34 -52.67 -13.48
C THR A 116 17.67 -51.19 -13.69
N GLY A 117 16.82 -50.47 -14.43
CA GLY A 117 16.97 -49.08 -14.81
C GLY A 117 17.76 -48.90 -16.10
N THR A 118 18.05 -49.96 -16.86
CA THR A 118 18.70 -49.86 -18.16
C THR A 118 17.69 -49.43 -19.20
N VAL A 119 17.98 -48.34 -19.93
CA VAL A 119 17.10 -47.83 -21.00
C VAL A 119 17.09 -48.82 -22.17
N LEU A 120 15.90 -49.29 -22.52
CA LEU A 120 15.65 -50.24 -23.62
C LEU A 120 15.36 -49.52 -24.94
N THR A 121 14.60 -48.42 -24.89
CA THR A 121 14.29 -47.58 -26.05
C THR A 121 14.06 -46.13 -25.61
N ALA A 122 14.25 -45.18 -26.53
CA ALA A 122 14.15 -43.75 -26.28
C ALA A 122 13.71 -42.99 -27.53
N SER A 123 13.20 -41.76 -27.37
CA SER A 123 12.83 -40.86 -28.47
C SER A 123 14.03 -40.24 -29.19
N GLN A 124 15.23 -40.34 -28.60
CA GLN A 124 16.47 -39.79 -29.12
C GLN A 124 17.63 -40.78 -28.97
N ASP A 125 18.58 -40.70 -29.90
CA ASP A 125 19.82 -41.47 -29.87
C ASP A 125 20.68 -41.14 -28.64
N GLY A 126 21.53 -42.09 -28.23
CA GLY A 126 22.49 -41.91 -27.14
C GLY A 126 21.95 -42.19 -25.73
N TYR A 127 20.65 -42.46 -25.58
CA TYR A 127 20.05 -42.83 -24.29
C TYR A 127 19.94 -44.34 -24.04
N VAL A 128 19.82 -45.15 -25.10
CA VAL A 128 19.72 -46.62 -24.97
C VAL A 128 20.97 -47.17 -24.28
N GLY A 129 20.77 -48.06 -23.31
CA GLY A 129 21.83 -48.64 -22.49
C GLY A 129 22.29 -47.79 -21.30
N ILE A 130 21.86 -46.53 -21.19
CA ILE A 130 22.12 -45.73 -19.99
C ILE A 130 21.35 -46.34 -18.81
N ASN A 131 22.02 -46.46 -17.66
CA ASN A 131 21.35 -46.88 -16.44
C ASN A 131 20.81 -45.65 -15.69
N ILE A 132 19.54 -45.69 -15.28
CA ILE A 132 18.85 -44.71 -14.44
C ILE A 132 18.31 -45.33 -13.14
N GLY A 133 18.73 -46.55 -12.81
CA GLY A 133 18.24 -47.33 -11.67
C GLY A 133 18.53 -46.70 -10.32
N ASP A 134 19.52 -45.82 -10.27
CA ASP A 134 19.89 -45.06 -9.07
C ASP A 134 19.07 -43.77 -8.88
N ARG A 135 18.27 -43.36 -9.86
CA ARG A 135 17.48 -42.13 -9.81
C ARG A 135 16.20 -42.34 -9.00
N ASP A 136 15.85 -41.35 -8.18
CA ASP A 136 14.71 -41.44 -7.26
C ASP A 136 13.37 -41.59 -7.99
N TYR A 137 13.17 -40.89 -9.10
CA TYR A 137 11.94 -40.97 -9.90
C TYR A 137 11.72 -42.38 -10.47
N PHE A 138 12.81 -43.05 -10.87
CA PHE A 138 12.77 -44.41 -11.37
C PHE A 138 12.42 -45.38 -10.26
N ARG A 139 13.07 -45.26 -9.08
CA ARG A 139 12.78 -46.12 -7.93
C ARG A 139 11.34 -45.99 -7.45
N ALA A 140 10.81 -44.77 -7.41
CA ALA A 140 9.40 -44.52 -7.06
C ALA A 140 8.46 -45.18 -8.08
N ALA A 141 8.72 -45.02 -9.38
CA ALA A 141 7.93 -45.67 -10.43
C ALA A 141 8.04 -47.19 -10.42
N LEU A 142 9.22 -47.75 -10.16
CA LEU A 142 9.42 -49.19 -10.00
C LEU A 142 8.65 -49.74 -8.79
N GLY A 143 8.52 -48.93 -7.73
CA GLY A 143 7.65 -49.18 -6.58
C GLY A 143 6.14 -49.11 -6.89
N GLY A 144 5.78 -48.61 -8.07
CA GLY A 144 4.41 -48.52 -8.57
C GLY A 144 3.80 -47.12 -8.54
N GLU A 145 4.56 -46.10 -8.16
CA GLU A 145 4.06 -44.73 -8.07
C GLU A 145 4.24 -43.97 -9.39
N VAL A 146 3.14 -43.42 -9.91
CA VAL A 146 3.25 -42.39 -10.96
C VAL A 146 3.73 -41.11 -10.28
N ASN A 147 4.84 -40.53 -10.76
CA ASN A 147 5.49 -39.44 -10.03
C ASN A 147 6.16 -38.39 -10.92
N VAL A 148 6.25 -37.18 -10.37
CA VAL A 148 7.17 -36.13 -10.83
C VAL A 148 8.37 -36.14 -9.90
N GLY A 149 9.54 -36.43 -10.44
CA GLY A 149 10.77 -36.52 -9.67
C GLY A 149 11.35 -35.16 -9.30
N ALA A 150 12.32 -35.18 -8.38
CA ALA A 150 13.09 -33.99 -8.06
C ALA A 150 13.91 -33.56 -9.30
N PRO A 151 13.97 -32.26 -9.62
CA PRO A 151 14.76 -31.80 -10.75
C PRO A 151 16.25 -32.10 -10.58
N ASN A 152 16.94 -32.45 -11.66
CA ASN A 152 18.34 -32.89 -11.63
C ASN A 152 19.06 -32.55 -12.94
N LEU A 153 20.35 -32.82 -13.03
CA LEU A 153 21.13 -32.69 -14.27
C LEU A 153 21.03 -33.97 -15.10
N ASN A 154 20.76 -33.80 -16.38
CA ASN A 154 20.67 -34.85 -17.38
C ASN A 154 22.09 -35.45 -17.59
N ARG A 155 22.21 -36.79 -17.61
CA ARG A 155 23.53 -37.46 -17.75
C ARG A 155 24.14 -37.28 -19.14
N VAL A 156 23.30 -37.05 -20.14
CA VAL A 156 23.72 -36.95 -21.54
C VAL A 156 24.05 -35.50 -21.89
N THR A 157 23.13 -34.58 -21.61
CA THR A 157 23.28 -33.17 -21.99
C THR A 157 23.95 -32.31 -20.93
N GLY A 158 23.91 -32.73 -19.66
CA GLY A 158 24.34 -31.90 -18.52
C GLY A 158 23.34 -30.80 -18.15
N GLU A 159 22.24 -30.65 -18.88
CA GLU A 159 21.24 -29.62 -18.63
C GLU A 159 20.25 -30.00 -17.52
N PRO A 160 19.65 -29.03 -16.80
CA PRO A 160 18.64 -29.32 -15.82
C PRO A 160 17.35 -29.83 -16.45
N PHE A 161 16.74 -30.85 -15.83
CA PHE A 161 15.48 -31.44 -16.29
C PHE A 161 14.53 -31.75 -15.11
N VAL A 162 13.25 -31.94 -15.43
CA VAL A 162 12.21 -32.42 -14.53
C VAL A 162 11.79 -33.84 -14.97
N PRO A 163 12.05 -34.89 -14.16
CA PRO A 163 11.63 -36.23 -14.50
C PRO A 163 10.12 -36.44 -14.28
N LEU A 164 9.46 -37.07 -15.24
CA LEU A 164 8.13 -37.65 -15.10
C LEU A 164 8.25 -39.16 -15.28
N ALA A 165 7.64 -39.97 -14.41
CA ALA A 165 7.78 -41.42 -14.49
C ALA A 165 6.49 -42.16 -14.17
N ALA A 166 6.23 -43.23 -14.93
CA ALA A 166 5.08 -44.11 -14.75
C ALA A 166 5.48 -45.59 -14.84
N PRO A 167 4.95 -46.46 -13.96
CA PRO A 167 5.17 -47.90 -14.04
C PRO A 167 4.48 -48.52 -15.24
N VAL A 168 5.22 -49.32 -16.01
CA VAL A 168 4.64 -50.26 -16.98
C VAL A 168 4.22 -51.52 -16.25
N ARG A 169 2.94 -51.85 -16.32
CA ARG A 169 2.34 -52.98 -15.60
C ARG A 169 1.90 -54.10 -16.52
N ARG A 170 2.03 -55.35 -16.05
CA ARG A 170 1.32 -56.50 -16.62
C ARG A 170 -0.17 -56.43 -16.27
N ALA A 171 -0.96 -57.29 -16.92
CA ALA A 171 -2.38 -57.43 -16.64
C ALA A 171 -2.68 -57.86 -15.18
N ASP A 172 -1.72 -58.49 -14.50
CA ASP A 172 -1.79 -58.86 -13.09
C ASP A 172 -1.39 -57.73 -12.11
N GLY A 173 -1.04 -56.55 -12.64
CA GLY A 173 -0.63 -55.37 -11.84
C GLY A 173 0.87 -55.30 -11.51
N THR A 174 1.66 -56.34 -11.82
CA THR A 174 3.11 -56.37 -11.55
C THR A 174 3.85 -55.34 -12.41
N VAL A 175 4.72 -54.54 -11.79
CA VAL A 175 5.58 -53.58 -12.49
C VAL A 175 6.73 -54.30 -13.18
N ILE A 176 6.86 -54.09 -14.49
CA ILE A 176 7.85 -54.78 -15.34
C ILE A 176 8.86 -53.86 -16.02
N ALA A 177 8.56 -52.57 -16.10
CA ALA A 177 9.43 -51.53 -16.65
C ALA A 177 8.94 -50.17 -16.15
N VAL A 178 9.68 -49.11 -16.47
CA VAL A 178 9.32 -47.72 -16.19
C VAL A 178 9.38 -46.92 -17.47
N ALA A 179 8.29 -46.25 -17.83
CA ALA A 179 8.31 -45.20 -18.83
C ALA A 179 8.66 -43.88 -18.14
N ALA A 180 9.53 -43.08 -18.74
CA ALA A 180 9.90 -41.78 -18.21
C ALA A 180 10.00 -40.72 -19.30
N GLY A 181 9.54 -39.51 -18.97
CA GLY A 181 9.78 -38.30 -19.74
C GLY A 181 10.77 -37.40 -19.01
N ILE A 182 11.82 -36.99 -19.70
CA ILE A 182 12.83 -36.06 -19.21
C ILE A 182 12.44 -34.69 -19.74
N MET A 183 11.68 -33.95 -18.94
CA MET A 183 11.09 -32.68 -19.36
C MET A 183 12.06 -31.52 -19.19
N ASN A 184 12.08 -30.62 -20.16
CA ASN A 184 12.82 -29.37 -20.07
C ASN A 184 12.07 -28.38 -19.15
N PRO A 185 12.74 -27.72 -18.18
CA PRO A 185 12.12 -26.73 -17.28
C PRO A 185 11.77 -25.40 -17.98
N THR A 186 11.80 -25.32 -19.32
CA THR A 186 11.47 -24.13 -20.10
C THR A 186 10.04 -23.66 -19.85
N PHE A 187 9.07 -24.54 -19.60
CA PHE A 187 7.71 -24.10 -19.28
C PHE A 187 7.66 -23.27 -17.98
N LEU A 188 8.45 -23.64 -16.98
CA LEU A 188 8.59 -22.85 -15.75
C LEU A 188 9.28 -21.52 -16.03
N SER A 189 10.24 -21.51 -16.96
CA SER A 189 10.91 -20.29 -17.39
C SER A 189 9.95 -19.30 -18.07
N VAL A 190 9.10 -19.79 -18.97
CA VAL A 190 8.05 -18.98 -19.62
C VAL A 190 7.07 -18.45 -18.58
N LEU A 191 6.67 -19.28 -17.62
CA LEU A 191 5.79 -18.86 -16.53
C LEU A 191 6.39 -17.70 -15.73
N VAL A 192 7.67 -17.79 -15.35
CA VAL A 192 8.32 -16.74 -14.56
C VAL A 192 8.60 -15.47 -15.36
N ASP A 193 8.87 -15.59 -16.65
CA ASP A 193 9.17 -14.45 -17.52
C ASP A 193 7.91 -13.66 -17.91
N THR A 194 6.78 -14.35 -18.09
CA THR A 194 5.51 -13.74 -18.49
C THR A 194 4.69 -13.23 -17.31
N THR A 195 4.89 -13.81 -16.12
CA THR A 195 4.13 -13.40 -14.94
C THR A 195 4.86 -12.33 -14.13
N ARG A 196 4.44 -11.09 -14.34
CA ARG A 196 4.91 -9.91 -13.59
C ARG A 196 3.81 -9.35 -12.70
N ILE A 197 4.24 -8.75 -11.59
CA ILE A 197 3.38 -7.95 -10.72
C ILE A 197 4.03 -6.59 -10.51
N GLY A 198 3.26 -5.54 -10.72
CA GLY A 198 3.81 -4.19 -10.77
C GLY A 198 4.83 -4.04 -11.91
N GLU A 199 5.88 -3.24 -11.68
CA GLU A 199 6.96 -2.96 -12.63
C GLU A 199 8.14 -3.93 -12.49
N THR A 200 8.55 -4.24 -11.25
CA THR A 200 9.76 -5.03 -10.98
C THR A 200 9.49 -6.36 -10.28
N GLY A 201 8.25 -6.59 -9.82
CA GLY A 201 7.85 -7.84 -9.20
C GLY A 201 7.81 -9.01 -10.20
N TYR A 202 8.19 -10.18 -9.72
CA TYR A 202 8.33 -11.39 -10.54
C TYR A 202 8.01 -12.65 -9.74
N SER A 203 7.78 -13.74 -10.47
CA SER A 203 7.58 -15.06 -9.87
C SER A 203 8.83 -15.93 -9.91
N TYR A 204 8.89 -16.90 -9.02
CA TYR A 204 9.93 -17.91 -8.93
C TYR A 204 9.34 -19.20 -8.37
N VAL A 205 10.02 -20.32 -8.56
CA VAL A 205 9.58 -21.63 -8.07
C VAL A 205 10.72 -22.28 -7.29
N ILE A 206 10.40 -22.85 -6.13
CA ILE A 206 11.32 -23.62 -5.31
C ILE A 206 10.83 -25.04 -5.09
N ASP A 207 11.78 -25.96 -4.91
CA ASP A 207 11.48 -27.32 -4.51
C ASP A 207 11.24 -27.46 -2.99
N ARG A 208 11.00 -28.69 -2.54
CA ARG A 208 10.78 -29.04 -1.11
C ARG A 208 11.98 -28.75 -0.18
N THR A 209 13.16 -28.45 -0.72
CA THR A 209 14.38 -28.14 0.03
C THR A 209 14.74 -26.65 -0.01
N GLY A 210 13.97 -25.84 -0.72
CA GLY A 210 14.26 -24.42 -0.96
C GLY A 210 15.16 -24.16 -2.17
N LEU A 211 15.53 -25.19 -2.94
CA LEU A 211 16.31 -25.01 -4.16
C LEU A 211 15.45 -24.31 -5.22
N VAL A 212 15.98 -23.24 -5.81
CA VAL A 212 15.31 -22.51 -6.88
C VAL A 212 15.35 -23.33 -8.17
N ILE A 213 14.18 -23.68 -8.69
CA ILE A 213 14.03 -24.49 -9.91
C ILE A 213 13.51 -23.66 -11.10
N ALA A 214 13.03 -22.44 -10.84
CA ALA A 214 12.70 -21.46 -11.87
C ALA A 214 12.83 -20.04 -11.33
N HIS A 215 13.46 -19.16 -12.11
CA HIS A 215 13.71 -17.77 -11.74
C HIS A 215 14.02 -16.94 -12.99
N PRO A 216 13.61 -15.64 -13.07
CA PRO A 216 13.89 -14.80 -14.23
C PRO A 216 15.40 -14.60 -14.50
N VAL A 217 16.19 -14.49 -13.43
CA VAL A 217 17.66 -14.54 -13.49
C VAL A 217 18.11 -15.99 -13.58
N ARG A 218 18.62 -16.39 -14.74
CA ARG A 218 18.99 -17.79 -15.07
C ARG A 218 20.09 -18.35 -14.17
N ASP A 219 21.02 -17.50 -13.74
CA ASP A 219 22.10 -17.90 -12.83
C ASP A 219 21.62 -18.36 -11.45
N HIS A 220 20.37 -18.03 -11.05
CA HIS A 220 19.82 -18.50 -9.78
C HIS A 220 19.25 -19.92 -9.86
N VAL A 221 18.88 -20.39 -11.05
CA VAL A 221 18.23 -21.68 -11.24
C VAL A 221 19.24 -22.79 -10.94
N PHE A 222 18.91 -23.70 -10.02
CA PHE A 222 19.78 -24.78 -9.50
C PHE A 222 21.05 -24.34 -8.75
N GLN A 223 21.27 -23.05 -8.55
CA GLN A 223 22.44 -22.53 -7.82
C GLN A 223 22.04 -21.86 -6.50
N LEU A 224 20.85 -21.25 -6.46
CA LEU A 224 20.35 -20.54 -5.30
C LEU A 224 19.46 -21.44 -4.45
N ASN A 225 19.72 -21.51 -3.15
CA ASN A 225 18.83 -22.18 -2.20
C ASN A 225 18.31 -21.16 -1.17
N THR A 226 17.00 -20.91 -1.17
CA THR A 226 16.35 -19.91 -0.32
C THR A 226 16.44 -20.27 1.17
N ALA A 227 16.63 -21.54 1.52
CA ALA A 227 16.83 -21.99 2.90
C ALA A 227 18.17 -21.53 3.49
N THR A 228 19.12 -21.13 2.63
CA THR A 228 20.45 -20.64 3.04
C THR A 228 20.56 -19.12 2.99
N LEU A 229 19.53 -18.42 2.51
CA LEU A 229 19.54 -16.97 2.34
C LEU A 229 19.06 -16.27 3.61
N ALA A 230 19.93 -15.40 4.13
CA ALA A 230 19.60 -14.54 5.26
C ALA A 230 18.39 -13.65 4.93
N GLY A 231 17.38 -13.69 5.79
CA GLY A 231 16.14 -12.92 5.63
C GLY A 231 15.03 -13.66 4.87
N MET A 232 15.23 -14.90 4.43
CA MET A 232 14.22 -15.75 3.76
C MET A 232 13.79 -16.97 4.59
N GLU A 233 14.17 -17.06 5.85
CA GLU A 233 14.01 -18.25 6.69
C GLU A 233 12.53 -18.61 6.90
N ASP A 234 11.70 -17.61 7.22
CA ASP A 234 10.29 -17.80 7.53
C ASP A 234 9.47 -18.16 6.29
N ILE A 235 9.63 -17.41 5.20
CA ILE A 235 8.94 -17.69 3.94
C ILE A 235 9.35 -19.05 3.37
N THR A 236 10.65 -19.38 3.39
CA THR A 236 11.13 -20.68 2.87
C THR A 236 10.58 -21.83 3.70
N ARG A 237 10.54 -21.71 5.03
CA ARG A 237 9.95 -22.73 5.90
C ARG A 237 8.47 -22.95 5.58
N GLN A 238 7.70 -21.89 5.36
CA GLN A 238 6.28 -22.00 5.02
C GLN A 238 6.06 -22.61 3.64
N MET A 239 6.83 -22.17 2.64
CA MET A 239 6.76 -22.70 1.27
C MET A 239 7.13 -24.19 1.21
N THR A 240 8.22 -24.60 1.87
CA THR A 240 8.68 -26.01 1.89
C THR A 240 7.76 -26.92 2.73
N ALA A 241 7.02 -26.36 3.69
CA ALA A 241 5.98 -27.07 4.43
C ALA A 241 4.66 -27.24 3.64
N GLY A 242 4.58 -26.72 2.42
CA GLY A 242 3.36 -26.76 1.60
C GLY A 242 2.29 -25.75 2.05
N GLY A 243 2.72 -24.66 2.69
CA GLY A 243 1.84 -23.57 3.10
C GLY A 243 1.42 -22.68 1.91
N GLN A 244 0.41 -21.85 2.15
CA GLN A 244 -0.05 -20.81 1.25
C GLN A 244 -0.25 -19.52 2.07
N GLY A 245 0.13 -18.37 1.52
CA GLY A 245 -0.06 -17.11 2.20
C GLY A 245 0.67 -15.95 1.55
N VAL A 246 0.86 -14.90 2.33
CA VAL A 246 1.68 -13.74 1.98
C VAL A 246 2.63 -13.49 3.14
N GLU A 247 3.91 -13.28 2.84
CA GLU A 247 4.95 -13.06 3.84
C GLU A 247 5.84 -11.89 3.43
N ASP A 248 6.29 -11.13 4.44
CA ASP A 248 7.30 -10.10 4.29
C ASP A 248 8.68 -10.68 4.59
N TYR A 249 9.67 -10.34 3.78
CA TYR A 249 11.02 -10.86 3.92
C TYR A 249 12.05 -9.92 3.32
N VAL A 250 13.33 -10.20 3.58
CA VAL A 250 14.44 -9.41 3.05
C VAL A 250 15.19 -10.24 2.01
N PHE A 251 15.34 -9.71 0.81
CA PHE A 251 16.13 -10.34 -0.25
C PHE A 251 17.25 -9.40 -0.68
N GLN A 252 18.49 -9.80 -0.44
CA GLN A 252 19.68 -9.02 -0.82
C GLN A 252 19.68 -7.57 -0.28
N GLY A 253 19.06 -7.35 0.88
CA GLY A 253 18.94 -6.03 1.52
C GLY A 253 17.66 -5.27 1.21
N ASP A 254 16.89 -5.69 0.21
CA ASP A 254 15.61 -5.07 -0.14
C ASP A 254 14.46 -5.70 0.65
N GLN A 255 13.55 -4.85 1.14
CA GLN A 255 12.30 -5.31 1.74
C GLN A 255 11.32 -5.72 0.64
N VAL A 256 10.84 -6.96 0.75
CA VAL A 256 10.01 -7.60 -0.25
C VAL A 256 8.80 -8.21 0.42
N LYS A 257 7.67 -8.19 -0.27
CA LYS A 257 6.47 -8.92 0.09
C LYS A 257 6.19 -9.96 -1.00
N ALA A 258 5.89 -11.19 -0.62
CA ALA A 258 5.53 -12.22 -1.58
C ALA A 258 4.32 -13.04 -1.19
N GLY A 259 3.46 -13.30 -2.16
CA GLY A 259 2.48 -14.37 -2.10
C GLY A 259 3.13 -15.68 -2.46
N PHE A 260 2.75 -16.76 -1.78
CA PHE A 260 3.23 -18.09 -2.09
C PHE A 260 2.12 -19.13 -1.99
N ALA A 261 2.24 -20.17 -2.81
CA ALA A 261 1.31 -21.30 -2.83
C ALA A 261 2.01 -22.61 -3.19
N PRO A 262 1.51 -23.77 -2.73
CA PRO A 262 2.09 -25.07 -3.04
C PRO A 262 1.60 -25.59 -4.38
N VAL A 263 2.44 -26.36 -5.07
CA VAL A 263 2.10 -27.21 -6.21
C VAL A 263 1.82 -28.62 -5.67
N PRO A 264 0.55 -29.05 -5.56
CA PRO A 264 0.16 -30.29 -4.88
C PRO A 264 0.90 -31.54 -5.36
N LEU A 265 1.08 -31.69 -6.68
CA LEU A 265 1.66 -32.90 -7.29
C LEU A 265 3.12 -33.12 -6.90
N THR A 266 3.90 -32.05 -6.72
CA THR A 266 5.37 -32.12 -6.56
C THR A 266 5.86 -31.68 -5.18
N ARG A 267 5.00 -31.03 -4.39
CA ARG A 267 5.37 -30.28 -3.18
C ARG A 267 6.37 -29.15 -3.43
N TRP A 268 6.42 -28.65 -4.66
CA TRP A 268 7.08 -27.38 -4.95
C TRP A 268 6.22 -26.23 -4.44
N SER A 269 6.79 -25.04 -4.41
CA SER A 269 6.03 -23.84 -4.11
C SER A 269 6.40 -22.72 -5.07
N VAL A 270 5.37 -22.03 -5.56
CA VAL A 270 5.50 -20.83 -6.39
C VAL A 270 5.48 -19.62 -5.47
N GLY A 271 6.47 -18.74 -5.61
CA GLY A 271 6.49 -17.43 -4.99
C GLY A 271 6.27 -16.34 -6.04
N LEU A 272 5.43 -15.35 -5.73
CA LEU A 272 5.27 -14.13 -6.51
C LEU A 272 5.63 -12.96 -5.61
N ARG A 273 6.69 -12.22 -5.97
CA ARG A 273 7.24 -11.18 -5.10
C ARG A 273 7.12 -9.80 -5.69
N ILE A 274 6.99 -8.79 -4.83
CA ILE A 274 7.04 -7.37 -5.17
C ILE A 274 7.87 -6.60 -4.13
N PRO A 275 8.77 -5.69 -4.53
CA PRO A 275 9.45 -4.81 -3.58
C PRO A 275 8.49 -3.89 -2.84
N VAL A 276 8.69 -3.71 -1.53
CA VAL A 276 7.80 -2.87 -0.71
C VAL A 276 7.83 -1.41 -1.16
N SER A 277 8.98 -0.92 -1.61
CA SER A 277 9.15 0.43 -2.15
C SER A 277 8.24 0.72 -3.34
N GLU A 278 7.94 -0.28 -4.16
CA GLU A 278 7.19 -0.12 -5.41
C GLU A 278 5.73 0.21 -5.14
N PHE A 279 5.07 -0.57 -4.27
CA PHE A 279 3.67 -0.32 -3.94
C PHE A 279 3.50 0.78 -2.86
N MET A 280 4.57 1.11 -2.13
CA MET A 280 4.60 2.28 -1.25
C MET A 280 4.66 3.62 -2.01
N GLY A 281 5.17 3.63 -3.25
CA GLY A 281 5.29 4.85 -4.06
C GLY A 281 3.97 5.66 -4.15
N PRO A 282 2.85 5.04 -4.57
CA PRO A 282 1.55 5.68 -4.59
C PRO A 282 1.09 6.21 -3.22
N ILE A 283 1.35 5.48 -2.13
CA ILE A 283 0.99 5.91 -0.76
C ILE A 283 1.78 7.15 -0.34
N VAL A 284 3.06 7.21 -0.70
CA VAL A 284 3.89 8.39 -0.46
C VAL A 284 3.39 9.60 -1.25
N ALA A 285 2.92 9.41 -2.48
CA ALA A 285 2.32 10.48 -3.28
C ALA A 285 1.02 11.01 -2.65
N ILE A 286 0.15 10.12 -2.15
CA ILE A 286 -1.06 10.49 -1.39
C ILE A 286 -0.67 11.28 -0.14
N ARG A 287 0.30 10.78 0.65
CA ARG A 287 0.81 11.46 1.85
C ARG A 287 1.29 12.89 1.52
N ASN A 288 2.11 13.04 0.49
CA ASN A 288 2.65 14.35 0.11
C ASN A 288 1.54 15.30 -0.37
N THR A 289 0.56 14.79 -1.11
CA THR A 289 -0.59 15.58 -1.57
C THR A 289 -1.45 16.05 -0.39
N VAL A 290 -1.75 15.16 0.56
CA VAL A 290 -2.48 15.48 1.79
C VAL A 290 -1.71 16.50 2.63
N MET A 291 -0.38 16.37 2.74
CA MET A 291 0.46 17.31 3.48
C MET A 291 0.45 18.71 2.83
N ILE A 292 0.60 18.81 1.51
CA ILE A 292 0.54 20.08 0.78
C ILE A 292 -0.85 20.73 0.96
N MET A 293 -1.92 19.97 0.77
CA MET A 293 -3.29 20.47 0.97
C MET A 293 -3.52 20.94 2.40
N SER A 294 -3.01 20.20 3.40
CA SER A 294 -3.09 20.58 4.81
C SER A 294 -2.41 21.92 5.08
N VAL A 295 -1.21 22.13 4.53
CA VAL A 295 -0.49 23.41 4.65
C VAL A 295 -1.27 24.56 4.00
N VAL A 296 -1.82 24.34 2.80
CA VAL A 296 -2.65 25.34 2.10
C VAL A 296 -3.89 25.70 2.90
N PHE A 297 -4.63 24.72 3.41
CA PHE A 297 -5.82 24.95 4.23
C PHE A 297 -5.49 25.69 5.52
N VAL A 298 -4.43 25.31 6.23
CA VAL A 298 -3.97 26.02 7.42
C VAL A 298 -3.64 27.48 7.10
N GLY A 299 -2.96 27.73 5.97
CA GLY A 299 -2.66 29.08 5.50
C GLY A 299 -3.92 29.92 5.25
N ILE A 300 -4.89 29.36 4.50
CA ILE A 300 -6.17 30.02 4.22
C ILE A 300 -6.93 30.30 5.51
N THR A 301 -7.04 29.32 6.42
CA THR A 301 -7.74 29.49 7.69
C THR A 301 -7.06 30.53 8.55
N LEU A 302 -5.72 30.56 8.62
CA LEU A 302 -4.99 31.58 9.36
C LEU A 302 -5.26 32.98 8.81
N ILE A 303 -5.21 33.16 7.49
CA ILE A 303 -5.51 34.45 6.84
C ILE A 303 -6.95 34.87 7.15
N ALA A 304 -7.93 33.98 6.97
CA ALA A 304 -9.33 34.25 7.28
C ALA A 304 -9.52 34.64 8.76
N PHE A 305 -8.86 33.94 9.68
CA PHE A 305 -8.95 34.22 11.11
C PHE A 305 -8.28 35.55 11.49
N VAL A 306 -7.16 35.91 10.86
CA VAL A 306 -6.52 37.21 11.04
C VAL A 306 -7.43 38.33 10.57
N LEU A 307 -8.04 38.20 9.39
CA LEU A 307 -8.98 39.19 8.85
C LEU A 307 -10.22 39.32 9.74
N PHE A 308 -10.80 38.20 10.16
CA PHE A 308 -11.97 38.16 11.06
C PHE A 308 -11.65 38.77 12.43
N SER A 309 -10.54 38.36 13.06
CA SER A 309 -10.10 38.91 14.34
C SER A 309 -9.86 40.41 14.25
N ARG A 310 -9.18 40.90 13.20
CA ARG A 310 -8.95 42.34 13.00
C ARG A 310 -10.26 43.10 12.80
N GLY A 311 -11.22 42.49 12.09
CA GLY A 311 -12.57 43.01 11.91
C GLY A 311 -13.29 43.26 13.24
N ILE A 312 -13.10 42.40 14.25
CA ILE A 312 -13.75 42.58 15.56
C ILE A 312 -12.92 43.44 16.51
N THR A 313 -11.63 43.14 16.66
CA THR A 313 -10.81 43.77 17.70
C THR A 313 -10.51 45.23 17.42
N THR A 314 -10.41 45.64 16.14
CA THR A 314 -10.06 47.02 15.80
C THR A 314 -11.17 48.00 16.17
N PRO A 315 -12.45 47.79 15.76
CA PRO A 315 -13.55 48.67 16.16
C PRO A 315 -13.81 48.63 17.68
N LEU A 316 -13.69 47.45 18.31
CA LEU A 316 -13.85 47.33 19.75
C LEU A 316 -12.78 48.15 20.51
N THR A 317 -11.53 48.10 20.05
CA THR A 317 -10.44 48.89 20.65
C THR A 317 -10.67 50.39 20.46
N LYS A 318 -11.16 50.83 19.28
CA LYS A 318 -11.55 52.22 19.07
C LYS A 318 -12.66 52.67 20.05
N GLY A 319 -13.66 51.82 20.28
CA GLY A 319 -14.73 52.09 21.24
C GLY A 319 -14.22 52.21 22.68
N VAL A 320 -13.31 51.33 23.10
CA VAL A 320 -12.67 51.40 24.43
C VAL A 320 -11.87 52.70 24.58
N VAL A 321 -11.02 53.03 23.60
CA VAL A 321 -10.22 54.27 23.63
C VAL A 321 -11.11 55.52 23.67
N PHE A 322 -12.20 55.52 22.90
CA PHE A 322 -13.20 56.59 22.92
C PHE A 322 -13.85 56.75 24.29
N ALA A 323 -14.35 55.65 24.88
CA ALA A 323 -14.97 55.69 26.19
C ALA A 323 -13.98 56.14 27.29
N GLU A 324 -12.72 55.70 27.22
CA GLU A 324 -11.65 56.15 28.13
C GLU A 324 -11.36 57.66 28.00
N ALA A 325 -11.42 58.23 26.78
CA ALA A 325 -11.25 59.67 26.57
C ALA A 325 -12.41 60.47 27.17
N VAL A 326 -13.65 60.03 26.93
CA VAL A 326 -14.85 60.62 27.52
C VAL A 326 -14.81 60.55 29.05
N ALA A 327 -14.38 59.41 29.63
CA ALA A 327 -14.24 59.25 31.07
C ALA A 327 -13.19 60.20 31.70
N ARG A 328 -12.20 60.65 30.91
CA ARG A 328 -11.21 61.67 31.32
C ARG A 328 -11.71 63.12 31.11
N GLY A 329 -12.96 63.30 30.67
CA GLY A 329 -13.56 64.61 30.43
C GLY A 329 -13.28 65.21 29.05
N ASP A 330 -12.65 64.47 28.13
CA ASP A 330 -12.49 64.91 26.75
C ASP A 330 -13.77 64.63 25.95
N LEU A 331 -14.63 65.64 25.86
CA LEU A 331 -15.88 65.59 25.10
C LEU A 331 -15.72 65.98 23.62
N THR A 332 -14.49 66.23 23.17
CA THR A 332 -14.19 66.62 21.78
C THR A 332 -13.79 65.44 20.90
N THR A 333 -13.61 64.26 21.50
CA THR A 333 -13.24 63.04 20.80
C THR A 333 -14.37 62.49 19.91
N SER A 334 -14.03 61.77 18.84
CA SER A 334 -14.98 61.14 17.91
C SER A 334 -14.71 59.64 17.76
N ILE A 335 -15.77 58.87 17.48
CA ILE A 335 -15.67 57.44 17.18
C ILE A 335 -15.93 57.17 15.70
N ASP A 336 -14.86 56.92 14.95
CA ASP A 336 -14.91 56.63 13.51
C ASP A 336 -15.08 55.13 13.27
N VAL A 337 -16.27 54.63 13.60
CA VAL A 337 -16.72 53.26 13.31
C VAL A 337 -18.08 53.36 12.62
N TYR A 338 -18.14 52.90 11.36
CA TYR A 338 -19.36 52.88 10.54
C TYR A 338 -19.58 51.45 10.03
N ARG A 339 -20.44 50.71 10.73
CA ARG A 339 -20.79 49.33 10.41
C ARG A 339 -22.29 49.13 10.58
N LYS A 340 -22.82 48.08 9.96
CA LYS A 340 -24.25 47.70 10.04
C LYS A 340 -24.51 46.52 10.99
N ASP A 341 -23.53 46.17 11.82
CA ASP A 341 -23.61 45.09 12.80
C ASP A 341 -23.60 45.65 14.23
N GLU A 342 -23.56 44.76 15.23
CA GLU A 342 -23.63 45.10 16.65
C GLU A 342 -22.50 46.06 17.08
N LEU A 343 -21.35 46.00 16.40
CA LEU A 343 -20.23 46.92 16.65
C LEU A 343 -20.51 48.32 16.10
N GLY A 344 -21.29 48.44 15.03
CA GLY A 344 -21.84 49.71 14.53
C GLY A 344 -22.88 50.29 15.48
N THR A 345 -23.84 49.45 15.92
CA THR A 345 -24.85 49.86 16.91
C THR A 345 -24.22 50.35 18.22
N LEU A 346 -23.16 49.69 18.69
CA LEU A 346 -22.40 50.15 19.86
C LEU A 346 -21.75 51.53 19.62
N ALA A 347 -21.17 51.75 18.43
CA ALA A 347 -20.57 53.04 18.10
C ALA A 347 -21.60 54.17 18.00
N ASP A 348 -22.80 53.88 17.49
CA ASP A 348 -23.91 54.82 17.45
C ASP A 348 -24.41 55.18 18.84
N ALA A 349 -24.58 54.19 19.72
CA ALA A 349 -24.95 54.42 21.12
C ALA A 349 -23.89 55.25 21.87
N LEU A 350 -22.60 55.02 21.61
CA LEU A 350 -21.51 55.82 22.17
C LEU A 350 -21.52 57.28 21.65
N ARG A 351 -21.86 57.50 20.37
CA ARG A 351 -22.06 58.86 19.80
C ARG A 351 -23.24 59.57 20.44
N GLU A 352 -24.35 58.89 20.63
CA GLU A 352 -25.52 59.48 21.27
C GLU A 352 -25.23 59.83 22.74
N MET A 353 -24.52 58.96 23.47
CA MET A 353 -24.10 59.22 24.84
C MET A 353 -23.25 60.50 24.96
N ILE A 354 -22.23 60.69 24.11
CA ILE A 354 -21.38 61.90 24.20
C ILE A 354 -22.16 63.17 23.82
N ALA A 355 -23.12 63.08 22.89
CA ALA A 355 -24.00 64.19 22.54
C ALA A 355 -24.87 64.61 23.73
N GLN A 356 -25.44 63.64 24.44
CA GLN A 356 -26.23 63.90 25.66
C GLN A 356 -25.37 64.50 26.77
N VAL A 357 -24.18 63.93 27.04
CA VAL A 357 -23.26 64.44 28.07
C VAL A 357 -22.80 65.87 27.74
N SER A 358 -22.42 66.14 26.49
CA SER A 358 -22.04 67.48 26.03
C SER A 358 -23.19 68.48 26.16
N GLY A 359 -24.42 68.05 25.83
CA GLY A 359 -25.63 68.86 26.00
C GLY A 359 -25.90 69.22 27.47
N VAL A 360 -25.76 68.26 28.38
CA VAL A 360 -25.88 68.50 29.83
C VAL A 360 -24.81 69.49 30.32
N VAL A 361 -23.55 69.31 29.92
CA VAL A 361 -22.45 70.23 30.29
C VAL A 361 -22.70 71.65 29.76
N ALA A 362 -23.17 71.79 28.52
CA ALA A 362 -23.54 73.08 27.95
C ALA A 362 -24.72 73.73 28.70
N GLY A 363 -25.73 72.94 29.08
CA GLY A 363 -26.86 73.40 29.90
C GLY A 363 -26.45 73.88 31.29
N VAL A 364 -25.56 73.15 31.98
CA VAL A 364 -25.00 73.55 33.28
C VAL A 364 -24.21 74.85 33.16
N ARG A 365 -23.44 75.01 32.08
CA ARG A 365 -22.70 76.26 31.81
C ARG A 365 -23.65 77.44 31.61
N GLY A 366 -24.68 77.28 30.77
CA GLY A 366 -25.69 78.33 30.56
C GLY A 366 -26.48 78.68 31.82
N ALA A 367 -26.81 77.69 32.66
CA ALA A 367 -27.43 77.93 33.95
C ALA A 367 -26.49 78.70 34.90
N SER A 368 -25.20 78.37 34.92
CA SER A 368 -24.19 79.07 35.70
C SER A 368 -24.01 80.51 35.24
N ASP A 369 -24.02 80.76 33.92
CA ASP A 369 -23.94 82.11 33.34
C ASP A 369 -25.19 82.95 33.73
N ASN A 370 -26.38 82.35 33.70
CA ASN A 370 -27.61 83.00 34.16
C ASN A 370 -27.58 83.31 35.67
N VAL A 371 -27.06 82.39 36.49
CA VAL A 371 -26.88 82.61 37.93
C VAL A 371 -25.87 83.72 38.19
N ALA A 372 -24.76 83.77 37.44
CA ALA A 372 -23.76 84.82 37.54
C ALA A 372 -24.35 86.19 37.15
N ALA A 373 -25.08 86.26 36.02
CA ALA A 373 -25.76 87.48 35.59
C ALA A 373 -26.82 87.93 36.61
N GLY A 374 -27.64 87.01 37.12
CA GLY A 374 -28.62 87.29 38.17
C GLY A 374 -27.98 87.76 39.47
N SER A 375 -26.86 87.17 39.88
CA SER A 375 -26.09 87.60 41.05
C SER A 375 -25.52 89.01 40.87
N GLN A 376 -25.04 89.34 39.67
CA GLN A 376 -24.55 90.68 39.35
C GLN A 376 -25.67 91.73 39.42
N GLN A 377 -26.85 91.42 38.86
CA GLN A 377 -28.02 92.29 38.94
C GLN A 377 -28.53 92.45 40.38
N MET A 378 -28.49 91.37 41.18
CA MET A 378 -28.87 91.43 42.58
C MET A 378 -27.88 92.28 43.39
N SER A 379 -26.58 92.18 43.12
CA SER A 379 -25.55 93.03 43.73
C SER A 379 -25.80 94.51 43.43
N SER A 380 -26.06 94.87 42.17
CA SER A 380 -26.33 96.27 41.81
C SER A 380 -27.64 96.78 42.42
N THR A 381 -28.67 95.94 42.51
CA THR A 381 -29.93 96.29 43.17
C THR A 381 -29.74 96.47 44.68
N ALA A 382 -28.93 95.63 45.33
CA ALA A 382 -28.60 95.76 46.74
C ALA A 382 -27.80 97.04 47.03
N GLU A 383 -26.87 97.43 46.15
CA GLU A 383 -26.15 98.71 46.23
C GLU A 383 -27.12 99.91 46.13
N GLN A 384 -28.01 99.91 45.12
CA GLN A 384 -29.03 100.95 44.98
C GLN A 384 -29.97 101.02 46.20
N MET A 385 -30.39 99.87 46.73
CA MET A 385 -31.24 99.81 47.92
C MET A 385 -30.51 100.31 49.16
N SER A 386 -29.24 99.94 49.36
CA SER A 386 -28.41 100.46 50.44
C SER A 386 -28.28 101.98 50.36
N GLN A 387 -28.08 102.51 49.16
CA GLN A 387 -27.98 103.95 48.93
C GLN A 387 -29.32 104.65 49.21
N GLY A 388 -30.44 104.14 48.70
CA GLY A 388 -31.77 104.68 48.99
C GLY A 388 -32.19 104.56 50.46
N ALA A 389 -31.81 103.49 51.15
CA ALA A 389 -32.03 103.37 52.60
C ALA A 389 -31.20 104.38 53.39
N THR A 390 -29.97 104.68 52.94
CA THR A 390 -29.12 105.73 53.53
C THR A 390 -29.75 107.11 53.33
N GLU A 391 -30.30 107.38 52.15
CA GLU A 391 -31.03 108.62 51.86
C GLU A 391 -32.31 108.75 52.71
N GLN A 392 -33.08 107.67 52.89
CA GLN A 392 -34.26 107.67 53.77
C GLN A 392 -33.90 107.87 55.25
N ALA A 393 -32.83 107.22 55.73
CA ALA A 393 -32.34 107.42 57.09
C ALA A 393 -31.92 108.88 57.32
N ALA A 394 -31.21 109.50 56.36
CA ALA A 394 -30.83 110.91 56.41
C ALA A 394 -32.02 111.89 56.31
N ALA A 395 -33.14 111.49 55.70
CA ALA A 395 -34.36 112.30 55.63
C ALA A 395 -35.27 112.17 56.87
N ALA A 396 -34.99 111.20 57.75
CA ALA A 396 -35.73 110.94 58.98
C ALA A 396 -35.05 111.50 60.25
N GLU A 397 -33.79 111.98 60.14
CA GLU A 397 -33.11 112.86 61.11
C GLU A 397 -33.47 114.33 60.85
#